data_AF-A0A1J1LSB4-F1
#
_entry.id   AF-A0A1J1LSB4-F1
#
_cell.length_a   1.000
_cell.length_b   1.000
_cell.length_c   1.000
_cell.angle_alpha   90.00
_cell.angle_beta   90.00
_cell.angle_gamma   90.00
#
_symmetry.space_group_name_H-M   'P 1'
#
loop_
_entity.id
_entity.type
_entity.pdbx_description
1 polymer ?
#
loop_
_entity_poly.entity_id
_entity_poly.type
_entity_poly.pdbx_seq_one_letter_code
_entity_poly.pdbx_strand_id
1 'polypeptide(L)'
;MGKLAVIEIGDGDFEHGFSVTIRIGEEGQSHTTGVPGKLPAKLELPELYKDWRESYRRQVPDPSRASNGIITNYSIPEIIEKGKNLKAGLNEWLNSQAFHTIKDSLQRELSKSEEIRVIIQTDIIELQQLPWHLWDIFDHYRKADVGLSRRTHAPALKQMLFDRQGKIRLLATFGCVTGKDGNKINTEKDQEFLQEHLGDIADLHFLENPRIEDLNKALKEYKADIFFYAGHSSTDVNGQTGQIDGKRIENLEFAFRKAVEHGLKLAIFNSCEGLGIARNLALLQIPQIIIMREPIPDKVAHEFLKSFLEEFVNNKKSLYLALREARESLQHLEENFPCATWLPVIFQDLTEIPPTWNELQQMPSENLNQNQQTLNSSTQPQTEQASNQSWIKRYLGKICIGAAGLIILGGIMGVMALRNQATLDQIAKNNTVSIKGKNQGSGVIFAKKDNNYYVLTAKSVVNPKDQYKIVTVDREEYPAKINKNLSDIDLVILQFTSNENYTIARLANSDTAREGTAVFLSGWSQIDGSEKPSYYHFIEGEIVSLPRALRNGYTLIYDSNSREGMIGGPLIDAHGCVIGIHARPETEALRNLESAQIGLVKNGFNQGIPMRHILEKISEPELENDLGRVDKDCR
;
A
#
# COMPACT_ATOMS: atom_id res chain seq x y z
N MET A 1 -11.63 5.84 -25.66
CA MET A 1 -10.73 5.35 -24.60
C MET A 1 -10.50 6.53 -23.67
N GLY A 2 -10.56 6.31 -22.35
CA GLY A 2 -10.38 7.39 -21.37
C GLY A 2 -8.93 7.82 -21.24
N LYS A 3 -8.70 8.99 -20.66
CA LYS A 3 -7.38 9.47 -20.24
C LYS A 3 -7.18 9.25 -18.75
N LEU A 4 -5.95 8.95 -18.39
CA LEU A 4 -5.49 8.88 -17.01
C LEU A 4 -4.41 9.94 -16.79
N ALA A 5 -4.63 10.83 -15.82
CA ALA A 5 -3.65 11.78 -15.34
C ALA A 5 -3.32 11.47 -13.88
N VAL A 6 -2.08 11.10 -13.61
CA VAL A 6 -1.59 10.84 -12.24
C VAL A 6 -0.77 12.03 -11.78
N ILE A 7 -1.22 12.68 -10.71
CA ILE A 7 -0.52 13.76 -10.02
C ILE A 7 0.08 13.15 -8.75
N GLU A 8 1.37 12.84 -8.82
CA GLU A 8 2.15 12.32 -7.72
C GLU A 8 2.63 13.48 -6.85
N ILE A 9 2.18 13.53 -5.59
CA ILE A 9 2.61 14.52 -4.62
C ILE A 9 3.56 13.84 -3.63
N GLY A 10 4.83 14.25 -3.74
CA GLY A 10 5.94 13.68 -3.00
C GLY A 10 6.12 14.32 -1.62
N ASP A 11 7.36 14.30 -1.15
CA ASP A 11 7.69 14.80 0.18
C ASP A 11 7.51 16.33 0.27
N GLY A 12 7.17 16.78 1.47
CA GLY A 12 6.85 18.17 1.78
C GLY A 12 5.84 18.29 2.91
N ASP A 13 5.47 19.54 3.20
CA ASP A 13 4.45 19.90 4.18
C ASP A 13 3.77 21.22 3.78
N PHE A 14 2.76 21.65 4.53
CA PHE A 14 2.06 22.91 4.24
C PHE A 14 2.88 24.17 4.59
N GLU A 15 4.03 24.04 5.25
CA GLU A 15 4.93 25.15 5.60
C GLU A 15 5.96 25.43 4.50
N HIS A 16 6.46 24.38 3.85
CA HIS A 16 7.54 24.42 2.87
C HIS A 16 7.06 24.12 1.44
N GLY A 17 5.84 23.59 1.28
CA GLY A 17 5.27 23.14 0.02
C GLY A 17 5.64 21.69 -0.31
N PHE A 18 5.16 21.21 -1.46
CA PHE A 18 5.31 19.83 -1.89
C PHE A 18 5.93 19.74 -3.29
N SER A 19 6.74 18.70 -3.48
CA SER A 19 7.14 18.27 -4.82
C SER A 19 5.98 17.60 -5.54
N VAL A 20 5.83 17.88 -6.84
CA VAL A 20 4.76 17.29 -7.65
C VAL A 20 5.32 16.76 -8.96
N THR A 21 4.84 15.61 -9.42
CA THR A 21 5.09 15.11 -10.76
C THR A 21 3.76 14.72 -11.40
N ILE A 22 3.50 15.16 -12.62
CA ILE A 22 2.34 14.71 -13.39
C ILE A 22 2.75 13.76 -14.51
N ARG A 23 1.96 12.71 -14.69
CA ARG A 23 2.07 11.75 -15.81
C ARG A 23 0.70 11.63 -16.46
N ILE A 24 0.62 11.76 -17.78
CA ILE A 24 -0.64 11.69 -18.53
C ILE A 24 -0.53 10.57 -19.55
N GLY A 25 -1.55 9.73 -19.65
CA GLY A 25 -1.55 8.58 -20.55
C GLY A 25 -2.95 8.21 -21.01
N GLU A 26 -3.00 7.30 -21.98
CA GLU A 26 -4.24 6.56 -22.25
C GLU A 26 -4.41 5.45 -21.21
N GLU A 27 -5.67 5.15 -20.92
CA GLU A 27 -6.05 4.05 -20.04
C GLU A 27 -5.35 2.72 -20.44
N GLY A 28 -4.65 2.08 -19.50
CA GLY A 28 -3.95 0.82 -19.73
C GLY A 28 -2.66 0.89 -20.57
N GLN A 29 -2.17 2.08 -20.91
CA GLN A 29 -0.94 2.26 -21.68
C GLN A 29 0.19 2.93 -20.88
N SER A 30 1.40 2.92 -21.44
CA SER A 30 2.54 3.65 -20.88
C SER A 30 2.24 5.15 -20.86
N HIS A 31 2.48 5.78 -19.71
CA HIS A 31 2.26 7.22 -19.51
C HIS A 31 3.38 8.04 -20.17
N THR A 32 3.11 9.33 -20.42
CA THR A 32 4.15 10.29 -20.81
C THR A 32 5.24 10.40 -19.75
N THR A 33 6.42 10.87 -20.17
CA THR A 33 7.51 11.20 -19.23
C THR A 33 7.01 12.19 -18.20
N GLY A 34 7.27 11.91 -16.92
CA GLY A 34 6.77 12.73 -15.81
C GLY A 34 7.24 14.18 -15.92
N VAL A 35 6.29 15.11 -15.84
CA VAL A 35 6.55 16.55 -15.85
C VAL A 35 6.62 17.03 -14.39
N PRO A 36 7.76 17.57 -13.93
CA PRO A 36 7.89 18.05 -12.56
C PRO A 36 7.19 19.40 -12.37
N GLY A 37 6.69 19.62 -11.17
CA GLY A 37 6.06 20.85 -10.69
C GLY A 37 6.14 20.94 -9.17
N LYS A 38 5.48 21.95 -8.59
CA LYS A 38 5.45 22.16 -7.15
C LYS A 38 4.11 22.69 -6.69
N LEU A 39 3.71 22.32 -5.48
CA LEU A 39 2.70 23.04 -4.72
C LEU A 39 3.42 23.92 -3.69
N PRO A 40 3.13 25.22 -3.60
CA PRO A 40 3.80 26.10 -2.64
C PRO A 40 3.30 25.84 -1.22
N ALA A 41 3.94 26.48 -0.23
CA ALA A 41 3.43 26.51 1.14
C ALA A 41 2.01 27.10 1.20
N LYS A 42 1.16 26.54 2.05
CA LYS A 42 -0.19 27.04 2.36
C LYS A 42 -0.63 26.55 3.75
N LEU A 43 0.01 27.11 4.79
CA LEU A 43 -0.22 26.80 6.21
C LEU A 43 -1.69 26.89 6.64
N GLU A 44 -2.47 27.76 6.00
CA GLU A 44 -3.88 27.99 6.34
C GLU A 44 -4.80 26.85 5.87
N LEU A 45 -4.41 26.08 4.84
CA LEU A 45 -5.32 25.12 4.21
C LEU A 45 -5.75 23.96 5.13
N PRO A 46 -4.86 23.34 5.92
CA PRO A 46 -5.26 22.36 6.93
C PRO A 46 -6.20 22.93 7.99
N GLU A 47 -5.99 24.18 8.43
CA GLU A 47 -6.87 24.82 9.41
C GLU A 47 -8.24 25.12 8.80
N LEU A 48 -8.32 25.57 7.54
CA LEU A 48 -9.59 25.73 6.82
C LEU A 48 -10.37 24.40 6.73
N TYR A 49 -9.67 23.30 6.47
CA TYR A 49 -10.29 21.97 6.44
C TYR A 49 -10.81 21.57 7.82
N LYS A 50 -9.98 21.74 8.84
CA LYS A 50 -10.32 21.44 10.24
C LYS A 50 -11.52 22.26 10.71
N ASP A 51 -11.54 23.56 10.43
CA ASP A 51 -12.64 24.46 10.79
C ASP A 51 -13.97 24.02 10.16
N TRP A 52 -13.95 23.72 8.86
CA TRP A 52 -15.12 23.20 8.15
C TRP A 52 -15.56 21.86 8.75
N ARG A 53 -14.63 20.91 8.93
CA ARG A 53 -14.91 19.57 9.45
C ARG A 53 -15.52 19.62 10.84
N GLU A 54 -14.99 20.43 11.74
CA GLU A 54 -15.51 20.57 13.10
C GLU A 54 -16.93 21.15 13.12
N SER A 55 -17.23 22.11 12.23
CA SER A 55 -18.59 22.62 12.08
C SER A 55 -19.55 21.59 11.48
N TYR A 56 -19.10 20.84 10.47
CA TYR A 56 -19.88 19.78 9.84
C TYR A 56 -20.18 18.62 10.82
N ARG A 57 -19.18 18.11 11.55
CA ARG A 57 -19.34 17.03 12.53
C ARG A 57 -20.20 17.42 13.74
N ARG A 58 -20.48 18.71 13.98
CA ARG A 58 -21.50 19.13 14.96
C ARG A 58 -22.93 18.84 14.48
N GLN A 59 -23.15 18.80 13.16
CA GLN A 59 -24.45 18.48 12.56
C GLN A 59 -24.69 16.97 12.48
N VAL A 60 -23.63 16.19 12.24
CA VAL A 60 -23.70 14.73 12.08
C VAL A 60 -23.13 14.08 13.34
N PRO A 61 -23.95 13.46 14.20
CA PRO A 61 -23.46 12.81 15.41
C PRO A 61 -22.38 11.78 15.08
N ASP A 62 -21.22 11.91 15.72
CA ASP A 62 -20.11 10.95 15.61
C ASP A 62 -20.39 9.72 16.49
N PRO A 63 -20.56 8.51 15.93
CA PRO A 63 -20.88 7.31 16.70
C PRO A 63 -19.79 6.88 17.69
N SER A 64 -18.57 7.41 17.54
CA SER A 64 -17.41 7.08 18.36
C SER A 64 -17.22 7.99 19.57
N ARG A 65 -17.93 9.13 19.63
CA ARG A 65 -17.88 10.07 20.75
C ARG A 65 -19.01 9.76 21.72
N ALA A 66 -18.65 9.30 22.92
CA ALA A 66 -19.58 9.16 24.04
C ALA A 66 -20.39 10.46 24.20
N SER A 67 -21.70 10.35 24.02
CA SER A 67 -22.65 11.46 23.97
C SER A 67 -22.84 12.11 25.33
N ASN A 68 -21.96 13.07 25.67
CA ASN A 68 -22.33 14.12 26.61
C ASN A 68 -23.10 15.22 25.86
N GLY A 69 -24.35 14.90 25.51
CA GLY A 69 -25.32 15.84 24.96
C GLY A 69 -25.19 16.11 23.46
N ILE A 70 -26.31 16.02 22.75
CA ILE A 70 -26.48 16.61 21.42
C ILE A 70 -26.26 18.11 21.59
N ILE A 71 -25.15 18.65 21.09
CA ILE A 71 -24.97 20.11 21.00
C ILE A 71 -25.93 20.59 19.91
N THR A 72 -27.10 21.07 20.30
CA THR A 72 -28.14 21.60 19.39
C THR A 72 -27.79 22.96 18.77
N ASN A 73 -26.61 23.53 19.08
CA ASN A 73 -26.11 24.80 18.53
C ASN A 73 -25.10 24.55 17.40
N TYR A 74 -25.59 24.10 16.24
CA TYR A 74 -24.86 24.21 14.97
C TYR A 74 -25.55 25.21 14.05
N SER A 75 -24.77 25.90 13.21
CA SER A 75 -25.27 26.90 12.27
C SER A 75 -25.00 26.43 10.85
N ILE A 76 -26.05 26.09 10.10
CA ILE A 76 -25.94 25.76 8.67
C ILE A 76 -25.23 26.89 7.88
N PRO A 77 -25.56 28.18 8.09
CA PRO A 77 -24.80 29.28 7.47
C PRO A 77 -23.30 29.24 7.77
N GLU A 78 -22.90 28.89 9.00
CA GLU A 78 -21.48 28.78 9.39
C GLU A 78 -20.77 27.65 8.63
N ILE A 79 -21.41 26.48 8.48
CA ILE A 79 -20.85 25.35 7.72
C ILE A 79 -20.66 25.75 6.25
N ILE A 80 -21.67 26.42 5.67
CA ILE A 80 -21.62 26.90 4.29
C ILE A 80 -20.50 27.93 4.11
N GLU A 81 -20.35 28.88 5.04
CA GLU A 81 -19.30 29.89 4.99
C GLU A 81 -17.90 29.26 5.07
N LYS A 82 -17.67 28.37 6.04
CA LYS A 82 -16.40 27.65 6.18
C LYS A 82 -16.11 26.77 4.96
N GLY A 83 -17.12 26.15 4.38
CA GLY A 83 -17.00 25.42 3.12
C GLY A 83 -16.56 26.34 1.97
N LYS A 84 -17.17 27.52 1.82
CA LYS A 84 -16.74 28.50 0.82
C LYS A 84 -15.28 28.92 1.02
N ASN A 85 -14.86 29.17 2.25
CA ASN A 85 -13.47 29.54 2.57
C ASN A 85 -12.49 28.42 2.22
N LEU A 86 -12.81 27.16 2.57
CA LEU A 86 -11.99 26.01 2.19
C LEU A 86 -11.89 25.85 0.66
N LYS A 87 -13.03 25.93 -0.06
CA LYS A 87 -13.03 25.84 -1.53
C LYS A 87 -12.19 26.96 -2.16
N ALA A 88 -12.29 28.18 -1.63
CA ALA A 88 -11.52 29.33 -2.11
C ALA A 88 -10.02 29.12 -1.83
N GLY A 89 -9.64 28.74 -0.62
CA GLY A 89 -8.24 28.49 -0.24
C GLY A 89 -7.61 27.34 -1.03
N LEU A 90 -8.36 26.27 -1.29
CA LEU A 90 -7.92 25.17 -2.14
C LEU A 90 -7.65 25.65 -3.57
N ASN A 91 -8.58 26.39 -4.18
CA ASN A 91 -8.41 26.86 -5.55
C ASN A 91 -7.35 27.96 -5.66
N GLU A 92 -7.16 28.82 -4.66
CA GLU A 92 -6.05 29.76 -4.62
C GLU A 92 -4.71 29.02 -4.66
N TRP A 93 -4.58 27.94 -3.88
CA TRP A 93 -3.39 27.11 -3.82
C TRP A 93 -3.11 26.36 -5.13
N LEU A 94 -4.13 25.73 -5.71
CA LEU A 94 -4.04 25.00 -6.99
C LEU A 94 -3.90 25.92 -8.20
N ASN A 95 -4.17 27.22 -8.06
CA ASN A 95 -3.94 28.23 -9.11
C ASN A 95 -2.66 29.04 -8.90
N SER A 96 -1.84 28.66 -7.92
CA SER A 96 -0.55 29.31 -7.67
C SER A 96 0.42 29.15 -8.84
N GLN A 97 1.29 30.14 -9.02
CA GLN A 97 2.28 30.14 -10.10
C GLN A 97 3.20 28.90 -10.08
N ALA A 98 3.51 28.38 -8.89
CA ALA A 98 4.35 27.20 -8.74
C ALA A 98 3.70 25.91 -9.30
N PHE A 99 2.36 25.86 -9.36
CA PHE A 99 1.60 24.71 -9.85
C PHE A 99 1.17 24.84 -11.32
N HIS A 100 1.41 26.00 -11.97
CA HIS A 100 0.99 26.26 -13.35
C HIS A 100 1.51 25.21 -14.33
N THR A 101 2.74 24.72 -14.18
CA THR A 101 3.30 23.67 -15.06
C THR A 101 2.42 22.40 -15.09
N ILE A 102 1.85 22.02 -13.95
CA ILE A 102 0.96 20.85 -13.85
C ILE A 102 -0.38 21.15 -14.53
N LYS A 103 -0.95 22.34 -14.26
CA LYS A 103 -2.20 22.79 -14.86
C LYS A 103 -2.11 22.91 -16.38
N ASP A 104 -1.03 23.49 -16.89
CA ASP A 104 -0.76 23.64 -18.32
C ASP A 104 -0.62 22.28 -19.01
N SER A 105 0.02 21.31 -18.34
CA SER A 105 0.16 19.95 -18.87
C SER A 105 -1.22 19.28 -19.04
N LEU A 106 -2.09 19.39 -18.03
CA LEU A 106 -3.48 18.92 -18.12
C LEU A 106 -4.23 19.62 -19.26
N GLN A 107 -4.15 20.94 -19.35
CA GLN A 107 -4.88 21.71 -20.36
C GLN A 107 -4.41 21.44 -21.80
N ARG A 108 -3.12 21.15 -21.98
CA ARG A 108 -2.53 20.86 -23.28
C ARG A 108 -2.84 19.44 -23.76
N GLU A 109 -2.87 18.47 -22.85
CA GLU A 109 -2.95 17.04 -23.20
C GLU A 109 -4.35 16.45 -23.08
N LEU A 110 -5.26 17.13 -22.37
CA LEU A 110 -6.64 16.68 -22.15
C LEU A 110 -7.67 17.47 -22.96
N SER A 111 -8.62 16.75 -23.56
CA SER A 111 -9.77 17.25 -24.29
C SER A 111 -11.02 17.34 -23.41
N LYS A 112 -11.84 18.38 -23.62
CA LYS A 112 -13.08 18.59 -22.86
C LYS A 112 -14.16 17.54 -23.13
N SER A 113 -14.08 16.80 -24.24
CA SER A 113 -15.09 15.83 -24.65
C SER A 113 -14.84 14.40 -24.15
N GLU A 114 -13.62 14.12 -23.71
CA GLU A 114 -13.19 12.78 -23.32
C GLU A 114 -13.43 12.52 -21.83
N GLU A 115 -13.50 11.25 -21.47
CA GLU A 115 -13.57 10.83 -20.08
C GLU A 115 -12.17 10.82 -19.48
N ILE A 116 -12.00 11.45 -18.32
CA ILE A 116 -10.68 11.69 -17.72
C ILE A 116 -10.70 11.27 -16.26
N ARG A 117 -9.68 10.53 -15.84
CA ARG A 117 -9.47 10.17 -14.44
C ARG A 117 -8.24 10.90 -13.95
N VAL A 118 -8.41 11.76 -12.97
CA VAL A 118 -7.29 12.45 -12.30
C VAL A 118 -7.03 11.75 -10.99
N ILE A 119 -5.82 11.22 -10.80
CA ILE A 119 -5.46 10.49 -9.58
C ILE A 119 -4.46 11.31 -8.78
N ILE A 120 -4.83 11.69 -7.56
CA ILE A 120 -3.91 12.29 -6.60
C ILE A 120 -3.20 11.15 -5.87
N GLN A 121 -1.93 10.95 -6.19
CA GLN A 121 -1.11 9.89 -5.61
C GLN A 121 -0.23 10.45 -4.48
N THR A 122 -0.56 10.10 -3.23
CA THR A 122 0.17 10.58 -2.04
C THR A 122 -0.09 9.69 -0.82
N ASP A 123 0.86 9.64 0.11
CA ASP A 123 0.69 8.98 1.43
C ASP A 123 0.40 9.97 2.57
N ILE A 124 0.35 11.26 2.26
CA ILE A 124 0.13 12.34 3.24
C ILE A 124 -1.37 12.46 3.53
N ILE A 125 -1.74 12.31 4.79
CA ILE A 125 -3.14 12.17 5.24
C ILE A 125 -3.92 13.46 4.99
N GLU A 126 -3.31 14.58 5.31
CA GLU A 126 -3.86 15.92 5.20
C GLU A 126 -4.20 16.24 3.74
N LEU A 127 -3.41 15.74 2.79
CA LEU A 127 -3.70 15.87 1.36
C LEU A 127 -4.84 14.96 0.92
N GLN A 128 -4.90 13.71 1.41
CA GLN A 128 -6.01 12.79 1.10
C GLN A 128 -7.36 13.32 1.63
N GLN A 129 -7.34 14.11 2.71
CA GLN A 129 -8.51 14.76 3.29
C GLN A 129 -9.07 15.91 2.45
N LEU A 130 -8.31 16.52 1.54
CA LEU A 130 -8.80 17.67 0.78
C LEU A 130 -9.89 17.30 -0.26
N PRO A 131 -10.93 18.13 -0.44
CA PRO A 131 -11.99 17.90 -1.41
C PRO A 131 -11.54 18.24 -2.83
N TRP A 132 -10.62 17.44 -3.38
CA TRP A 132 -9.97 17.67 -4.68
C TRP A 132 -10.94 17.86 -5.86
N HIS A 133 -12.16 17.29 -5.79
CA HIS A 133 -13.18 17.43 -6.83
C HIS A 133 -13.69 18.88 -6.96
N LEU A 134 -13.40 19.75 -5.98
CA LEU A 134 -13.70 21.18 -6.01
C LEU A 134 -12.68 22.01 -6.78
N TRP A 135 -11.64 21.40 -7.32
CA TRP A 135 -10.70 22.08 -8.20
C TRP A 135 -11.42 22.57 -9.46
N ASP A 136 -11.33 23.88 -9.71
CA ASP A 136 -11.99 24.62 -10.80
C ASP A 136 -11.72 24.08 -12.22
N ILE A 137 -10.68 23.25 -12.38
CA ILE A 137 -10.42 22.60 -13.66
C ILE A 137 -11.59 21.68 -14.05
N PHE A 138 -12.23 21.00 -13.09
CA PHE A 138 -13.33 20.06 -13.36
C PHE A 138 -14.61 20.74 -13.88
N ASP A 139 -14.74 22.07 -13.74
CA ASP A 139 -15.83 22.84 -14.33
C ASP A 139 -15.77 22.83 -15.87
N HIS A 140 -14.56 22.69 -16.41
CA HIS A 140 -14.27 22.69 -17.85
C HIS A 140 -14.24 21.28 -18.46
N TYR A 141 -13.99 20.25 -17.64
CA TYR A 141 -13.92 18.84 -18.03
C TYR A 141 -15.07 18.07 -17.39
N ARG A 142 -16.25 18.11 -18.02
CA ARG A 142 -17.51 17.58 -17.45
C ARG A 142 -17.58 16.06 -17.32
N LYS A 143 -16.68 15.34 -17.99
CA LYS A 143 -16.53 13.88 -17.87
C LYS A 143 -15.26 13.48 -17.11
N ALA A 144 -14.68 14.41 -16.35
CA ALA A 144 -13.51 14.15 -15.54
C ALA A 144 -13.88 13.99 -14.06
N ASP A 145 -13.30 13.03 -13.34
CA ASP A 145 -13.41 13.01 -11.87
C ASP A 145 -12.07 12.64 -11.24
N VAL A 146 -11.96 12.88 -9.95
CA VAL A 146 -10.74 12.70 -9.17
C VAL A 146 -10.84 11.52 -8.21
N GLY A 147 -9.76 10.73 -8.16
CA GLY A 147 -9.56 9.65 -7.22
C GLY A 147 -8.28 9.83 -6.42
N LEU A 148 -8.14 9.05 -5.36
CA LEU A 148 -6.95 9.00 -4.52
C LEU A 148 -6.20 7.69 -4.75
N SER A 149 -4.88 7.75 -4.67
CA SER A 149 -4.05 6.55 -4.64
C SER A 149 -2.87 6.73 -3.71
N ARG A 150 -2.28 5.62 -3.28
CA ARG A 150 -1.07 5.61 -2.45
C ARG A 150 0.17 5.52 -3.34
N ARG A 151 1.34 5.91 -2.82
CA ARG A 151 2.62 5.63 -3.50
C ARG A 151 3.00 4.17 -3.23
N THR A 152 2.24 3.22 -3.78
CA THR A 152 2.56 1.79 -3.66
C THR A 152 3.50 1.36 -4.77
N HIS A 153 4.64 0.77 -4.38
CA HIS A 153 5.62 0.16 -5.30
C HIS A 153 5.41 -1.36 -5.45
N ALA A 154 4.41 -1.91 -4.75
CA ALA A 154 4.10 -3.34 -4.81
C ALA A 154 3.46 -3.68 -6.17
N PRO A 155 3.95 -4.72 -6.87
CA PRO A 155 3.33 -5.17 -8.12
C PRO A 155 1.89 -5.62 -7.89
N ALA A 156 1.06 -5.53 -8.92
CA ALA A 156 -0.32 -6.01 -8.89
C ALA A 156 -0.38 -7.44 -8.34
N LEU A 157 -1.23 -7.68 -7.34
CA LEU A 157 -1.58 -9.05 -6.94
C LEU A 157 -2.09 -9.79 -8.18
N LYS A 158 -1.39 -10.86 -8.59
CA LYS A 158 -1.89 -11.75 -9.64
C LYS A 158 -3.22 -12.32 -9.16
N GLN A 159 -4.32 -11.76 -9.64
CA GLN A 159 -5.62 -12.39 -9.47
C GLN A 159 -5.56 -13.77 -10.10
N MET A 160 -6.02 -14.78 -9.35
CA MET A 160 -6.21 -16.08 -9.93
C MET A 160 -7.22 -15.93 -11.05
N LEU A 161 -6.78 -16.16 -12.29
CA LEU A 161 -7.64 -16.20 -13.46
C LEU A 161 -8.61 -17.37 -13.27
N PHE A 162 -9.79 -17.08 -12.73
CA PHE A 162 -10.88 -18.03 -12.68
C PHE A 162 -11.71 -17.82 -13.94
N ASP A 163 -11.80 -18.87 -14.77
CA ASP A 163 -12.83 -18.95 -15.82
C ASP A 163 -14.20 -18.76 -15.15
N ARG A 164 -14.88 -17.66 -15.45
CA ARG A 164 -16.14 -17.33 -14.80
C ARG A 164 -17.30 -17.27 -15.77
N GLN A 165 -18.14 -18.28 -15.69
CA GLN A 165 -19.54 -18.22 -16.12
C GLN A 165 -20.41 -17.96 -14.90
N GLY A 166 -21.20 -16.88 -14.87
CA GLY A 166 -22.18 -16.63 -13.80
C GLY A 166 -22.56 -15.17 -13.59
N LYS A 167 -23.53 -14.94 -12.69
CA LYS A 167 -23.92 -13.60 -12.23
C LYS A 167 -22.81 -12.97 -11.38
N ILE A 168 -22.71 -11.64 -11.39
CA ILE A 168 -21.87 -10.87 -10.45
C ILE A 168 -22.27 -11.23 -9.02
N ARG A 169 -21.32 -11.49 -8.13
CA ARG A 169 -21.61 -11.77 -6.71
C ARG A 169 -21.30 -10.59 -5.84
N LEU A 170 -22.27 -10.18 -5.05
CA LEU A 170 -22.17 -9.07 -4.12
C LEU A 170 -22.31 -9.60 -2.69
N LEU A 171 -21.28 -9.37 -1.88
CA LEU A 171 -21.33 -9.59 -0.44
C LEU A 171 -21.69 -8.27 0.24
N ALA A 172 -22.90 -8.16 0.77
CA ALA A 172 -23.37 -6.97 1.47
C ALA A 172 -23.42 -7.25 2.98
N THR A 173 -22.74 -6.42 3.77
CA THR A 173 -22.72 -6.50 5.22
C THR A 173 -23.38 -5.27 5.82
N PHE A 174 -24.39 -5.49 6.64
CA PHE A 174 -25.13 -4.43 7.33
C PHE A 174 -24.78 -4.46 8.81
N GLY A 175 -24.33 -3.32 9.33
CA GLY A 175 -23.91 -3.17 10.71
C GLY A 175 -25.06 -3.13 11.71
N CYS A 176 -24.74 -2.84 12.96
CA CYS A 176 -25.76 -2.78 14.00
C CYS A 176 -26.65 -1.53 13.79
N VAL A 177 -27.97 -1.72 13.73
CA VAL A 177 -28.97 -0.64 13.57
C VAL A 177 -28.93 0.35 14.73
N THR A 178 -28.41 -0.02 15.90
CA THR A 178 -28.23 0.87 17.04
C THR A 178 -26.77 0.86 17.49
N GLY A 179 -26.12 2.01 17.41
CA GLY A 179 -24.75 2.21 17.86
C GLY A 179 -24.61 2.09 19.37
N LYS A 180 -23.36 1.96 19.85
CA LYS A 180 -23.06 1.88 21.29
C LYS A 180 -23.46 3.16 22.05
N ASP A 181 -23.70 4.24 21.33
CA ASP A 181 -24.11 5.57 21.76
C ASP A 181 -25.63 5.81 21.66
N GLY A 182 -26.40 4.83 21.17
CA GLY A 182 -27.84 4.91 20.99
C GLY A 182 -28.30 5.50 19.65
N ASN A 183 -27.38 5.89 18.76
CA ASN A 183 -27.73 6.39 17.43
C ASN A 183 -28.25 5.27 16.53
N LYS A 184 -29.29 5.55 15.75
CA LYS A 184 -29.90 4.59 14.83
C LYS A 184 -29.45 4.86 13.41
N ILE A 185 -28.88 3.84 12.75
CA ILE A 185 -28.60 3.84 11.30
C ILE A 185 -29.64 2.95 10.64
N ASN A 186 -30.33 3.46 9.63
CA ASN A 186 -31.26 2.68 8.81
C ASN A 186 -30.52 2.02 7.65
N THR A 187 -30.12 0.77 7.84
CA THR A 187 -29.49 -0.06 6.78
C THR A 187 -30.51 -0.79 5.90
N GLU A 188 -31.80 -0.81 6.27
CA GLU A 188 -32.85 -1.52 5.53
C GLU A 188 -33.04 -0.92 4.14
N LYS A 189 -33.00 0.41 4.03
CA LYS A 189 -33.08 1.09 2.73
C LYS A 189 -31.91 0.79 1.81
N ASP A 190 -30.70 0.66 2.35
CA ASP A 190 -29.54 0.26 1.56
C ASP A 190 -29.76 -1.14 0.96
N GLN A 191 -30.28 -2.07 1.76
CA GLN A 191 -30.63 -3.41 1.31
C GLN A 191 -31.75 -3.40 0.26
N GLU A 192 -32.78 -2.58 0.43
CA GLU A 192 -33.86 -2.39 -0.55
C GLU A 192 -33.32 -1.91 -1.90
N PHE A 193 -32.45 -0.90 -1.93
CA PHE A 193 -31.88 -0.40 -3.18
C PHE A 193 -30.99 -1.43 -3.88
N LEU A 194 -30.19 -2.18 -3.11
CA LEU A 194 -29.40 -3.28 -3.66
C LEU A 194 -30.31 -4.34 -4.29
N GLN A 195 -31.39 -4.71 -3.60
CA GLN A 195 -32.35 -5.68 -4.13
C GLN A 195 -33.06 -5.16 -5.39
N GLU A 196 -33.49 -3.89 -5.40
CA GLU A 196 -34.18 -3.23 -6.52
C GLU A 196 -33.32 -3.18 -7.79
N HIS A 197 -32.05 -2.78 -7.65
CA HIS A 197 -31.18 -2.57 -8.82
C HIS A 197 -30.43 -3.83 -9.24
N LEU A 198 -30.16 -4.76 -8.32
CA LEU A 198 -29.27 -5.90 -8.55
C LEU A 198 -29.93 -7.27 -8.44
N GLY A 199 -31.12 -7.39 -7.84
CA GLY A 199 -31.73 -8.68 -7.47
C GLY A 199 -31.90 -9.66 -8.63
N ASP A 200 -32.16 -9.16 -9.84
CA ASP A 200 -32.35 -10.00 -11.03
C ASP A 200 -31.03 -10.33 -11.75
N ILE A 201 -29.99 -9.52 -11.57
CA ILE A 201 -28.77 -9.53 -12.41
C ILE A 201 -27.49 -9.90 -11.65
N ALA A 202 -27.54 -9.92 -10.33
CA ALA A 202 -26.45 -10.31 -9.44
C ALA A 202 -26.90 -11.43 -8.49
N ASP A 203 -25.93 -12.17 -7.94
CA ASP A 203 -26.11 -13.02 -6.78
C ASP A 203 -25.80 -12.19 -5.51
N LEU A 204 -26.80 -12.04 -4.65
CA LEU A 204 -26.75 -11.17 -3.47
C LEU A 204 -26.63 -12.02 -2.21
N HIS A 205 -25.56 -11.81 -1.43
CA HIS A 205 -25.40 -12.42 -0.13
C HIS A 205 -25.37 -11.35 0.96
N PHE A 206 -26.43 -11.31 1.77
CA PHE A 206 -26.59 -10.35 2.84
C PHE A 206 -26.20 -10.94 4.20
N LEU A 207 -25.41 -10.18 4.95
CA LEU A 207 -25.02 -10.45 6.32
C LEU A 207 -25.51 -9.33 7.23
N GLU A 208 -26.49 -9.61 8.06
CA GLU A 208 -27.00 -8.67 9.06
C GLU A 208 -26.25 -8.82 10.38
N ASN A 209 -25.65 -7.72 10.85
CA ASN A 209 -24.86 -7.62 12.08
C ASN A 209 -23.95 -8.84 12.34
N PRO A 210 -23.12 -9.27 11.37
CA PRO A 210 -22.39 -10.52 11.50
C PRO A 210 -21.34 -10.44 12.61
N ARG A 211 -21.08 -11.60 13.23
CA ARG A 211 -19.89 -11.74 14.06
C ARG A 211 -18.64 -11.67 13.19
N ILE A 212 -17.51 -11.31 13.81
CA ILE A 212 -16.24 -11.15 13.09
C ILE A 212 -15.82 -12.45 12.39
N GLU A 213 -16.14 -13.61 12.97
CA GLU A 213 -15.86 -14.94 12.41
C GLU A 213 -16.69 -15.20 11.14
N ASP A 214 -17.98 -14.86 11.18
CA ASP A 214 -18.91 -15.08 10.07
C ASP A 214 -18.55 -14.16 8.88
N LEU A 215 -18.21 -12.90 9.16
CA LEU A 215 -17.71 -11.96 8.15
C LEU A 215 -16.37 -12.42 7.55
N ASN A 216 -15.43 -12.84 8.40
CA ASN A 216 -14.15 -13.39 7.94
C ASN A 216 -14.34 -14.60 7.02
N LYS A 217 -15.27 -15.49 7.36
CA LYS A 217 -15.58 -16.67 6.57
C LYS A 217 -16.17 -16.27 5.22
N ALA A 218 -17.17 -15.40 5.21
CA ALA A 218 -17.83 -14.95 3.99
C ALA A 218 -16.86 -14.26 3.03
N LEU A 219 -16.00 -13.35 3.52
CA LEU A 219 -14.98 -12.67 2.72
C LEU A 219 -14.02 -13.67 2.03
N LYS A 220 -13.64 -14.75 2.73
CA LYS A 220 -12.74 -15.78 2.19
C LYS A 220 -13.43 -16.71 1.20
N GLU A 221 -14.65 -17.15 1.50
CA GLU A 221 -15.29 -18.30 0.86
C GLU A 221 -16.32 -17.92 -0.21
N TYR A 222 -17.05 -16.81 -0.03
CA TYR A 222 -18.07 -16.38 -1.00
C TYR A 222 -17.45 -15.86 -2.30
N LYS A 223 -16.15 -15.49 -2.24
CA LYS A 223 -15.33 -15.05 -3.36
C LYS A 223 -15.90 -13.79 -4.05
N ALA A 224 -16.55 -12.88 -3.34
CA ALA A 224 -17.33 -11.76 -3.92
C ALA A 224 -16.58 -10.95 -5.01
N ASP A 225 -17.32 -10.46 -6.02
CA ASP A 225 -16.81 -9.51 -7.01
C ASP A 225 -16.93 -8.06 -6.48
N ILE A 226 -18.01 -7.80 -5.73
CA ILE A 226 -18.29 -6.54 -5.04
C ILE A 226 -18.50 -6.81 -3.56
N PHE A 227 -17.84 -6.02 -2.71
CA PHE A 227 -18.11 -5.95 -1.27
C PHE A 227 -18.85 -4.65 -0.96
N PHE A 228 -19.93 -4.72 -0.20
CA PHE A 228 -20.67 -3.56 0.28
C PHE A 228 -20.77 -3.60 1.80
N TYR A 229 -20.57 -2.46 2.44
CA TYR A 229 -20.77 -2.26 3.87
C TYR A 229 -21.58 -0.99 4.14
N ALA A 230 -22.61 -1.10 4.97
CA ALA A 230 -23.34 0.02 5.56
C ALA A 230 -23.52 -0.23 7.05
N GLY A 231 -23.17 0.74 7.90
CA GLY A 231 -23.19 0.57 9.36
C GLY A 231 -22.30 1.57 10.09
N HIS A 232 -22.07 1.34 11.38
CA HIS A 232 -21.20 2.22 12.16
C HIS A 232 -19.73 1.99 11.80
N SER A 233 -19.08 2.99 11.21
CA SER A 233 -17.64 2.99 11.07
C SER A 233 -17.00 4.17 11.77
N SER A 234 -15.80 3.96 12.28
CA SER A 234 -14.99 5.01 12.89
C SER A 234 -13.52 4.78 12.59
N THR A 235 -12.73 5.82 12.68
CA THR A 235 -11.28 5.77 12.68
C THR A 235 -10.76 6.06 14.09
N ASP A 236 -9.64 5.45 14.48
CA ASP A 236 -8.98 5.78 15.73
C ASP A 236 -8.51 7.25 15.79
N VAL A 237 -8.18 7.72 16.99
CA VAL A 237 -7.76 9.11 17.25
C VAL A 237 -6.56 9.58 16.42
N ASN A 238 -5.76 8.64 15.91
CA ASN A 238 -4.57 8.93 15.12
C ASN A 238 -4.84 8.89 13.60
N GLY A 239 -6.06 8.59 13.16
CA GLY A 239 -6.37 8.49 11.73
C GLY A 239 -5.75 7.25 11.04
N GLN A 240 -5.30 6.25 11.82
CA GLN A 240 -4.50 5.13 11.32
C GLN A 240 -5.28 3.82 11.19
N THR A 241 -6.24 3.58 12.08
CA THR A 241 -7.02 2.34 12.09
C THR A 241 -8.51 2.59 11.94
N GLY A 242 -9.10 2.10 10.84
CA GLY A 242 -10.53 2.02 10.65
C GLY A 242 -11.18 0.86 11.41
N GLN A 243 -12.43 1.05 11.81
CA GLN A 243 -13.28 0.07 12.47
C GLN A 243 -14.66 0.04 11.83
N ILE A 244 -15.27 -1.16 11.78
CA ILE A 244 -16.67 -1.38 11.38
C ILE A 244 -17.41 -2.11 12.51
N ASP A 245 -18.46 -1.51 13.06
CA ASP A 245 -19.20 -1.94 14.25
C ASP A 245 -18.29 -2.32 15.43
N GLY A 246 -17.26 -1.50 15.68
CA GLY A 246 -16.25 -1.73 16.73
C GLY A 246 -15.26 -2.87 16.44
N LYS A 247 -15.25 -3.40 15.21
CA LYS A 247 -14.29 -4.41 14.74
C LYS A 247 -13.20 -3.72 13.93
N ARG A 248 -11.94 -3.83 14.36
CA ARG A 248 -10.79 -3.24 13.64
C ARG A 248 -10.63 -3.89 12.26
N ILE A 249 -10.48 -3.08 11.22
CA ILE A 249 -10.27 -3.55 9.84
C ILE A 249 -9.01 -4.41 9.72
N GLU A 250 -7.98 -4.14 10.53
CA GLU A 250 -6.76 -4.98 10.62
C GLU A 250 -7.08 -6.46 10.93
N ASN A 251 -8.14 -6.75 11.70
CA ASN A 251 -8.54 -8.13 12.00
C ASN A 251 -9.18 -8.84 10.79
N LEU A 252 -9.53 -8.09 9.75
CA LEU A 252 -10.08 -8.58 8.48
C LEU A 252 -9.03 -8.58 7.36
N GLU A 253 -7.80 -8.16 7.64
CA GLU A 253 -6.75 -7.96 6.63
C GLU A 253 -6.54 -9.20 5.76
N PHE A 254 -6.36 -10.36 6.40
CA PHE A 254 -6.16 -11.63 5.70
C PHE A 254 -7.40 -12.05 4.89
N ALA A 255 -8.61 -11.74 5.37
CA ALA A 255 -9.84 -12.09 4.68
C ALA A 255 -10.05 -11.22 3.43
N PHE A 256 -9.79 -9.91 3.52
CA PHE A 256 -9.81 -9.02 2.36
C PHE A 256 -8.71 -9.38 1.35
N ARG A 257 -7.50 -9.70 1.79
CA ARG A 257 -6.43 -10.18 0.91
C ARG A 257 -6.88 -11.42 0.13
N LYS A 258 -7.51 -12.39 0.81
CA LYS A 258 -8.10 -13.57 0.16
C LYS A 258 -9.25 -13.21 -0.79
N ALA A 259 -10.10 -12.24 -0.43
CA ALA A 259 -11.17 -11.78 -1.31
C ALA A 259 -10.59 -11.17 -2.61
N VAL A 260 -9.54 -10.36 -2.52
CA VAL A 260 -8.82 -9.80 -3.67
C VAL A 260 -8.20 -10.90 -4.54
N GLU A 261 -7.51 -11.87 -3.93
CA GLU A 261 -6.99 -13.05 -4.64
C GLU A 261 -8.10 -13.84 -5.37
N HIS A 262 -9.32 -13.83 -4.81
CA HIS A 262 -10.50 -14.48 -5.37
C HIS A 262 -11.32 -13.63 -6.34
N GLY A 263 -10.88 -12.42 -6.67
CA GLY A 263 -11.48 -11.57 -7.71
C GLY A 263 -12.30 -10.39 -7.20
N LEU A 264 -12.21 -9.99 -5.93
CA LEU A 264 -12.83 -8.75 -5.46
C LEU A 264 -12.31 -7.56 -6.28
N LYS A 265 -13.21 -6.82 -6.92
CA LYS A 265 -12.91 -5.68 -7.79
C LYS A 265 -13.32 -4.33 -7.21
N LEU A 266 -14.38 -4.29 -6.42
CA LEU A 266 -14.93 -3.06 -5.86
C LEU A 266 -15.37 -3.28 -4.42
N ALA A 267 -14.95 -2.40 -3.52
CA ALA A 267 -15.45 -2.34 -2.16
C ALA A 267 -16.12 -0.98 -1.91
N ILE A 268 -17.36 -0.98 -1.42
CA ILE A 268 -18.14 0.23 -1.13
C ILE A 268 -18.44 0.28 0.36
N PHE A 269 -17.95 1.31 1.03
CA PHE A 269 -18.23 1.58 2.44
C PHE A 269 -19.14 2.80 2.51
N ASN A 270 -20.45 2.54 2.48
CA ASN A 270 -21.50 3.53 2.63
C ASN A 270 -21.74 3.84 4.12
N SER A 271 -20.67 4.20 4.84
CA SER A 271 -20.64 4.27 6.31
C SER A 271 -19.92 5.52 6.85
N CYS A 272 -20.08 5.78 8.16
CA CYS A 272 -19.78 7.05 8.83
C CYS A 272 -18.30 7.52 8.93
N GLU A 273 -17.28 6.77 8.49
CA GLU A 273 -15.91 7.31 8.44
C GLU A 273 -15.00 6.37 7.64
N GLY A 274 -14.59 6.82 6.47
CA GLY A 274 -13.97 5.96 5.48
C GLY A 274 -12.47 6.12 5.29
N LEU A 275 -11.85 7.24 5.67
CA LEU A 275 -10.43 7.49 5.35
C LEU A 275 -9.47 6.54 6.09
N GLY A 276 -9.69 6.28 7.38
CA GLY A 276 -8.92 5.27 8.12
C GLY A 276 -9.11 3.86 7.55
N ILE A 277 -10.35 3.54 7.17
CA ILE A 277 -10.69 2.26 6.50
C ILE A 277 -9.95 2.16 5.16
N ALA A 278 -10.06 3.16 4.28
CA ALA A 278 -9.37 3.20 3.00
C ALA A 278 -7.85 3.07 3.17
N ARG A 279 -7.26 3.63 4.23
CA ARG A 279 -5.84 3.48 4.49
C ARG A 279 -5.44 2.05 4.79
N ASN A 280 -6.16 1.38 5.70
CA ASN A 280 -5.90 -0.03 6.02
C ASN A 280 -6.18 -0.94 4.83
N LEU A 281 -7.20 -0.63 4.03
CA LEU A 281 -7.62 -1.43 2.88
C LEU A 281 -6.80 -1.18 1.62
N ALA A 282 -6.29 0.03 1.39
CA ALA A 282 -5.41 0.34 0.28
C ALA A 282 -4.07 -0.40 0.39
N LEU A 283 -3.62 -0.77 1.60
CA LEU A 283 -2.48 -1.68 1.79
C LEU A 283 -2.74 -3.09 1.25
N LEU A 284 -4.01 -3.46 1.04
CA LEU A 284 -4.44 -4.78 0.61
C LEU A 284 -4.67 -4.87 -0.89
N GLN A 285 -4.35 -3.80 -1.62
CA GLN A 285 -4.50 -3.73 -3.08
C GLN A 285 -5.93 -4.11 -3.53
N ILE A 286 -6.95 -3.69 -2.76
CA ILE A 286 -8.32 -3.75 -3.26
C ILE A 286 -8.39 -2.77 -4.44
N PRO A 287 -8.78 -3.23 -5.66
CA PRO A 287 -8.61 -2.43 -6.87
C PRO A 287 -9.29 -1.06 -6.79
N GLN A 288 -10.55 -1.04 -6.39
CA GLN A 288 -11.36 0.17 -6.24
C GLN A 288 -12.06 0.17 -4.88
N ILE A 289 -11.98 1.27 -4.15
CA ILE A 289 -12.64 1.44 -2.86
C ILE A 289 -13.41 2.76 -2.86
N ILE A 290 -14.73 2.70 -2.73
CA ILE A 290 -15.57 3.89 -2.50
C ILE A 290 -15.81 4.01 -1.00
N ILE A 291 -15.56 5.20 -0.46
CA ILE A 291 -15.70 5.53 0.96
C ILE A 291 -16.32 6.91 1.14
N MET A 292 -16.71 7.23 2.37
CA MET A 292 -17.07 8.58 2.78
C MET A 292 -15.91 9.28 3.49
N ARG A 293 -15.59 10.50 3.04
CA ARG A 293 -14.52 11.35 3.58
C ARG A 293 -14.74 11.69 5.05
N GLU A 294 -15.99 11.97 5.40
CA GLU A 294 -16.46 12.36 6.73
C GLU A 294 -17.77 11.62 7.05
N PRO A 295 -18.25 11.63 8.32
CA PRO A 295 -19.53 11.06 8.69
C PRO A 295 -20.67 11.48 7.77
N ILE A 296 -21.40 10.48 7.26
CA ILE A 296 -22.49 10.67 6.33
C ILE A 296 -23.83 10.46 7.04
N PRO A 297 -24.82 11.37 6.89
CA PRO A 297 -26.20 11.14 7.32
C PRO A 297 -26.88 10.06 6.47
N ASP A 298 -27.75 9.24 7.07
CA ASP A 298 -28.51 8.18 6.38
C ASP A 298 -29.16 8.66 5.09
N LYS A 299 -29.85 9.82 5.12
CA LYS A 299 -30.52 10.36 3.93
C LYS A 299 -29.54 10.61 2.77
N VAL A 300 -28.32 11.07 3.07
CA VAL A 300 -27.28 11.32 2.07
C VAL A 300 -26.69 10.00 1.58
N ALA A 301 -26.44 9.04 2.49
CA ALA A 301 -25.93 7.71 2.16
C ALA A 301 -26.89 6.93 1.25
N HIS A 302 -28.19 7.01 1.54
CA HIS A 302 -29.28 6.38 0.76
C HIS A 302 -29.40 6.99 -0.62
N GLU A 303 -29.44 8.32 -0.71
CA GLU A 303 -29.56 9.00 -2.01
C GLU A 303 -28.32 8.79 -2.88
N PHE A 304 -27.14 8.75 -2.26
CA PHE A 304 -25.89 8.42 -2.93
C PHE A 304 -25.93 7.01 -3.51
N LEU A 305 -26.25 6.00 -2.68
CA LEU A 305 -26.26 4.61 -3.11
C LEU A 305 -27.25 4.39 -4.26
N LYS A 306 -28.47 4.92 -4.12
CA LYS A 306 -29.50 4.86 -5.15
C LYS A 306 -29.00 5.47 -6.46
N SER A 307 -28.50 6.71 -6.42
CA SER A 307 -27.99 7.39 -7.61
C SER A 307 -26.80 6.65 -8.24
N PHE A 308 -25.89 6.14 -7.41
CA PHE A 308 -24.72 5.41 -7.88
C PHE A 308 -25.10 4.10 -8.58
N LEU A 309 -26.02 3.32 -8.01
CA LEU A 309 -26.51 2.09 -8.64
C LEU A 309 -27.24 2.40 -9.95
N GLU A 310 -28.09 3.43 -9.99
CA GLU A 310 -28.75 3.85 -11.23
C GLU A 310 -27.71 4.17 -12.32
N GLU A 311 -26.70 4.98 -12.01
CA GLU A 311 -25.73 5.41 -13.02
C GLU A 311 -24.74 4.30 -13.43
N PHE A 312 -24.23 3.53 -12.47
CA PHE A 312 -23.24 2.49 -12.71
C PHE A 312 -23.86 1.24 -13.31
N VAL A 313 -25.00 0.81 -12.78
CA VAL A 313 -25.66 -0.46 -13.13
C VAL A 313 -26.65 -0.25 -14.26
N ASN A 314 -27.59 0.68 -14.15
CA ASN A 314 -28.68 0.80 -15.12
C ASN A 314 -28.24 1.58 -16.37
N ASN A 315 -27.58 2.72 -16.17
CA ASN A 315 -27.08 3.57 -17.26
C ASN A 315 -25.71 3.12 -17.81
N LYS A 316 -25.09 2.09 -17.23
CA LYS A 316 -23.83 1.48 -17.69
C LYS A 316 -22.68 2.48 -17.85
N LYS A 317 -22.64 3.52 -17.02
CA LYS A 317 -21.54 4.49 -17.02
C LYS A 317 -20.27 3.85 -16.45
N SER A 318 -19.13 4.45 -16.75
CA SER A 318 -17.86 4.06 -16.11
C SER A 318 -17.94 4.33 -14.61
N LEU A 319 -17.10 3.64 -13.82
CA LEU A 319 -17.11 3.78 -12.36
C LEU A 319 -16.94 5.24 -11.90
N TYR A 320 -16.00 5.97 -12.50
CA TYR A 320 -15.71 7.36 -12.14
C TYR A 320 -16.84 8.30 -12.58
N LEU A 321 -17.42 8.11 -13.77
CA LEU A 321 -18.52 8.95 -14.22
C LEU A 321 -19.78 8.71 -13.39
N ALA A 322 -20.09 7.44 -13.08
CA ALA A 322 -21.21 7.08 -12.20
C ALA A 322 -21.03 7.67 -10.79
N LEU A 323 -19.82 7.58 -10.23
CA LEU A 323 -19.51 8.19 -8.94
C LEU A 323 -19.69 9.72 -8.96
N ARG A 324 -19.17 10.38 -10.01
CA ARG A 324 -19.31 11.83 -10.18
C ARG A 324 -20.78 12.25 -10.23
N GLU A 325 -21.57 11.60 -11.08
CA GLU A 325 -22.97 11.98 -11.26
C GLU A 325 -23.82 11.67 -10.01
N ALA A 326 -23.54 10.55 -9.34
CA ALA A 326 -24.15 10.23 -8.04
C ALA A 326 -23.74 11.21 -6.93
N ARG A 327 -22.53 11.78 -7.02
CA ARG A 327 -22.06 12.83 -6.11
C ARG A 327 -22.77 14.15 -6.41
N GLU A 328 -22.86 14.55 -7.67
CA GLU A 328 -23.52 15.79 -8.10
C GLU A 328 -25.04 15.74 -7.82
N SER A 329 -25.67 14.57 -7.90
CA SER A 329 -27.09 14.41 -7.56
C SER A 329 -27.41 14.78 -6.11
N LEU A 330 -26.44 14.68 -5.18
CA LEU A 330 -26.61 15.07 -3.77
C LEU A 330 -26.77 16.58 -3.56
N GLN A 331 -26.53 17.41 -4.59
CA GLN A 331 -26.58 18.87 -4.44
C GLN A 331 -27.93 19.37 -3.91
N HIS A 332 -29.04 18.72 -4.27
CA HIS A 332 -30.37 19.09 -3.77
C HIS A 332 -30.55 18.86 -2.27
N LEU A 333 -29.67 18.08 -1.63
CA LEU A 333 -29.67 17.85 -0.18
C LEU A 333 -28.86 18.91 0.58
N GLU A 334 -28.04 19.72 -0.09
CA GLU A 334 -27.11 20.65 0.57
C GLU A 334 -27.79 21.81 1.31
N GLU A 335 -29.09 22.05 1.07
CA GLU A 335 -29.89 22.95 1.90
C GLU A 335 -29.95 22.47 3.36
N ASN A 336 -30.06 21.17 3.56
CA ASN A 336 -30.18 20.55 4.89
C ASN A 336 -28.89 19.86 5.33
N PHE A 337 -28.04 19.45 4.39
CA PHE A 337 -26.78 18.74 4.63
C PHE A 337 -25.66 19.42 3.83
N PRO A 338 -25.18 20.60 4.26
CA PRO A 338 -24.20 21.35 3.50
C PRO A 338 -22.97 20.51 3.17
N CYS A 339 -22.46 20.66 1.94
CA CYS A 339 -21.30 19.91 1.44
C CYS A 339 -21.53 18.39 1.34
N ALA A 340 -22.77 17.91 1.24
CA ALA A 340 -23.09 16.50 0.99
C ALA A 340 -22.38 15.95 -0.26
N THR A 341 -22.21 16.80 -1.28
CA THR A 341 -21.47 16.46 -2.49
C THR A 341 -19.98 16.17 -2.22
N TRP A 342 -19.42 16.51 -1.04
CA TRP A 342 -17.98 16.37 -0.80
C TRP A 342 -17.57 15.02 -0.20
N LEU A 343 -18.56 14.25 0.24
CA LEU A 343 -18.38 13.07 1.07
C LEU A 343 -17.93 11.84 0.27
N PRO A 344 -18.54 11.46 -0.86
CA PRO A 344 -18.14 10.26 -1.59
C PRO A 344 -16.79 10.42 -2.28
N VAL A 345 -15.84 9.54 -1.95
CA VAL A 345 -14.47 9.54 -2.47
C VAL A 345 -14.08 8.13 -2.92
N ILE A 346 -13.31 8.03 -3.99
CA ILE A 346 -12.76 6.78 -4.48
C ILE A 346 -11.25 6.71 -4.27
N PHE A 347 -10.80 5.58 -3.74
CA PHE A 347 -9.41 5.15 -3.74
C PHE A 347 -9.22 4.08 -4.82
N GLN A 348 -8.11 4.17 -5.53
CA GLN A 348 -7.76 3.25 -6.60
C GLN A 348 -6.35 2.72 -6.43
N ASP A 349 -6.19 1.42 -6.67
CA ASP A 349 -4.91 0.81 -7.02
C ASP A 349 -4.59 1.12 -8.49
N LEU A 350 -3.51 1.86 -8.74
CA LEU A 350 -3.10 2.27 -10.09
C LEU A 350 -2.65 1.11 -10.99
N THR A 351 -2.45 -0.08 -10.41
CA THR A 351 -2.13 -1.28 -11.17
C THR A 351 -3.37 -1.93 -11.81
N GLU A 352 -4.57 -1.48 -11.44
CA GLU A 352 -5.84 -2.02 -11.92
C GLU A 352 -6.67 -0.94 -12.63
N ILE A 353 -7.31 -1.31 -13.74
CA ILE A 353 -8.26 -0.46 -14.46
C ILE A 353 -9.63 -0.60 -13.78
N PRO A 354 -10.32 0.51 -13.44
CA PRO A 354 -11.66 0.44 -12.86
C PRO A 354 -12.63 -0.28 -13.81
N PRO A 355 -13.37 -1.29 -13.34
CA PRO A 355 -14.25 -2.04 -14.20
C PRO A 355 -15.52 -1.25 -14.52
N THR A 356 -16.05 -1.44 -15.72
CA THR A 356 -17.45 -1.12 -16.05
C THR A 356 -18.37 -2.25 -15.60
N TRP A 357 -19.67 -1.97 -15.44
CA TRP A 357 -20.64 -3.01 -15.12
C TRP A 357 -20.66 -4.14 -16.17
N ASN A 358 -20.53 -3.81 -17.45
CA ASN A 358 -20.52 -4.81 -18.52
C ASN A 358 -19.29 -5.72 -18.44
N GLU A 359 -18.11 -5.18 -18.11
CA GLU A 359 -16.90 -5.98 -17.93
C GLU A 359 -16.99 -6.89 -16.69
N LEU A 360 -17.70 -6.45 -15.63
CA LEU A 360 -18.02 -7.32 -14.48
C LEU A 360 -18.96 -8.47 -14.89
N GLN A 361 -19.87 -8.24 -15.84
CA GLN A 361 -20.81 -9.27 -16.33
C GLN A 361 -20.19 -10.22 -17.37
N GLN A 362 -19.29 -9.70 -18.21
CA GLN A 362 -18.73 -10.38 -19.37
C GLN A 362 -17.28 -10.79 -19.14
N MET A 363 -16.90 -11.46 -18.06
CA MET A 363 -15.55 -12.09 -18.02
C MET A 363 -15.57 -13.39 -18.84
N PRO A 364 -15.11 -13.45 -20.11
CA PRO A 364 -15.19 -14.65 -20.92
C PRO A 364 -13.81 -15.31 -20.99
N SER A 365 -13.83 -16.63 -21.00
CA SER A 365 -12.71 -17.50 -21.35
C SER A 365 -12.28 -17.27 -22.80
N GLU A 366 -11.41 -16.31 -23.13
CA GLU A 366 -10.74 -16.31 -24.44
C GLU A 366 -9.53 -15.36 -24.52
N ASN A 367 -8.33 -15.89 -24.22
CA ASN A 367 -7.09 -15.56 -24.93
C ASN A 367 -5.98 -16.59 -24.63
N LEU A 368 -6.30 -17.89 -24.69
CA LEU A 368 -5.30 -18.97 -24.64
C LEU A 368 -4.90 -19.52 -26.03
N ASN A 369 -5.45 -19.02 -27.15
CA ASN A 369 -5.20 -19.61 -28.48
C ASN A 369 -4.74 -18.64 -29.58
N GLN A 370 -4.08 -17.52 -29.28
CA GLN A 370 -3.34 -16.75 -30.31
C GLN A 370 -1.81 -16.73 -30.14
N ASN A 371 -1.26 -17.25 -29.05
CA ASN A 371 0.21 -17.35 -28.87
C ASN A 371 0.79 -18.77 -28.98
N GLN A 372 0.03 -19.74 -29.52
CA GLN A 372 0.52 -21.11 -29.78
C GLN A 372 0.46 -21.55 -31.26
N GLN A 373 0.05 -20.68 -32.19
CA GLN A 373 0.03 -20.98 -33.63
C GLN A 373 1.15 -20.34 -34.46
N THR A 374 2.13 -19.65 -33.86
CA THR A 374 3.32 -19.14 -34.57
C THR A 374 4.63 -19.84 -34.21
N LEU A 375 4.59 -20.94 -33.44
CA LEU A 375 5.73 -21.84 -33.22
C LEU A 375 5.34 -23.28 -33.53
N ASN A 376 4.94 -23.56 -34.78
CA ASN A 376 4.99 -24.90 -35.37
C ASN A 376 4.77 -24.81 -36.89
N SER A 377 5.75 -24.25 -37.59
CA SER A 377 5.96 -24.53 -39.02
C SER A 377 7.44 -24.37 -39.35
N SER A 378 8.23 -25.35 -38.92
CA SER A 378 9.51 -25.64 -39.53
C SER A 378 9.25 -26.22 -40.92
N THR A 379 9.47 -25.42 -41.95
CA THR A 379 9.71 -25.94 -43.31
C THR A 379 10.85 -25.15 -43.95
N GLN A 380 11.85 -25.92 -44.38
CA GLN A 380 13.10 -25.49 -44.99
C GLN A 380 12.91 -24.93 -46.42
N PRO A 381 13.95 -24.31 -47.02
CA PRO A 381 13.81 -23.16 -47.90
C PRO A 381 13.67 -23.53 -49.38
N GLN A 382 13.05 -22.64 -50.17
CA GLN A 382 13.27 -22.58 -51.61
C GLN A 382 13.55 -21.15 -52.09
N THR A 383 14.60 -21.11 -52.89
CA THR A 383 15.23 -20.03 -53.64
C THR A 383 14.34 -19.46 -54.73
N GLU A 384 14.33 -18.13 -54.93
CA GLU A 384 14.53 -17.54 -56.27
C GLU A 384 14.81 -16.01 -56.28
N GLN A 385 16.01 -15.71 -56.79
CA GLN A 385 16.52 -14.58 -57.58
C GLN A 385 15.80 -13.19 -57.62
N ALA A 386 16.60 -12.20 -57.17
CA ALA A 386 17.01 -10.96 -57.85
C ALA A 386 15.97 -9.88 -58.25
N SER A 387 16.13 -8.66 -57.71
CA SER A 387 16.88 -7.60 -58.42
C SER A 387 17.12 -6.35 -57.56
N ASN A 388 18.18 -5.64 -57.93
CA ASN A 388 18.80 -4.46 -57.34
C ASN A 388 17.85 -3.31 -56.94
N GLN A 389 18.13 -2.66 -55.80
CA GLN A 389 18.71 -1.31 -55.84
C GLN A 389 19.31 -0.90 -54.48
N SER A 390 20.62 -0.70 -54.50
CA SER A 390 21.48 -0.27 -53.43
C SER A 390 21.59 1.25 -53.39
N TRP A 391 21.08 1.89 -52.32
CA TRP A 391 21.60 3.17 -51.83
C TRP A 391 21.32 3.44 -50.33
N ILE A 392 20.40 2.71 -49.68
CA ILE A 392 20.01 2.98 -48.27
C ILE A 392 20.82 2.16 -47.22
N LYS A 393 21.57 1.13 -47.63
CA LYS A 393 22.29 0.22 -46.70
C LYS A 393 23.62 0.76 -46.12
N ARG A 394 23.91 2.06 -46.20
CA ARG A 394 25.16 2.63 -45.64
C ARG A 394 25.00 3.56 -44.44
N TYR A 395 23.78 3.76 -43.92
CA TYR A 395 23.55 4.62 -42.75
C TYR A 395 22.70 4.02 -41.59
N LEU A 396 22.18 2.80 -41.72
CA LEU A 396 21.30 2.17 -40.70
C LEU A 396 21.83 0.82 -40.16
N GLY A 397 23.15 0.70 -40.01
CA GLY A 397 23.82 -0.55 -39.64
C GLY A 397 24.52 -0.56 -38.27
N LYS A 398 24.24 0.39 -37.36
CA LYS A 398 24.96 0.48 -36.07
C LYS A 398 24.14 0.73 -34.80
N ILE A 399 22.79 0.67 -34.80
CA ILE A 399 22.01 0.92 -33.56
C ILE A 399 21.01 -0.19 -33.17
N CYS A 400 20.80 -1.26 -33.94
CA CYS A 400 19.71 -2.21 -33.67
C CYS A 400 20.10 -3.59 -33.10
N ILE A 401 21.30 -3.79 -32.54
CA ILE A 401 21.66 -5.06 -31.84
C ILE A 401 21.68 -4.90 -30.30
N GLY A 402 21.46 -3.70 -29.76
CA GLY A 402 21.44 -3.48 -28.30
C GLY A 402 20.08 -3.68 -27.61
N ALA A 403 18.95 -3.41 -28.28
CA ALA A 403 17.67 -3.25 -27.59
C ALA A 403 16.82 -4.54 -27.48
N ALA A 404 16.85 -5.43 -28.48
CA ALA A 404 16.01 -6.63 -28.48
C ALA A 404 16.49 -7.70 -27.47
N GLY A 405 17.80 -7.76 -27.18
CA GLY A 405 18.35 -8.65 -26.15
C GLY A 405 18.01 -8.22 -24.72
N LEU A 406 17.80 -6.93 -24.47
CA LEU A 406 17.46 -6.39 -23.14
C LEU A 406 15.98 -6.57 -22.79
N ILE A 407 15.08 -6.54 -23.78
CA ILE A 407 13.63 -6.70 -23.53
C ILE A 407 13.26 -8.15 -23.21
N ILE A 408 13.97 -9.12 -23.79
CA ILE A 408 13.73 -10.56 -23.50
C ILE A 408 14.32 -10.96 -22.14
N LEU A 409 15.42 -10.33 -21.69
CA LEU A 409 15.98 -10.53 -20.34
C LEU A 409 15.14 -9.85 -19.23
N GLY A 410 14.57 -8.67 -19.49
CA GLY A 410 13.72 -7.96 -18.52
C GLY A 410 12.37 -8.65 -18.26
N GLY A 411 11.75 -9.23 -19.29
CA GLY A 411 10.46 -9.94 -19.15
C GLY A 411 10.56 -11.27 -18.39
N ILE A 412 11.71 -11.96 -18.46
CA ILE A 412 11.92 -13.23 -17.75
C ILE A 412 12.20 -12.99 -16.25
N MET A 413 12.90 -11.90 -15.88
CA MET A 413 13.11 -11.56 -14.46
C MET A 413 11.81 -11.15 -13.74
N GLY A 414 10.89 -10.44 -14.39
CA GLY A 414 9.60 -10.05 -13.79
C GLY A 414 8.66 -11.23 -13.50
N VAL A 415 8.72 -12.29 -14.30
CA VAL A 415 7.94 -13.53 -14.06
C VAL A 415 8.56 -14.40 -12.97
N MET A 416 9.88 -14.33 -12.74
CA MET A 416 10.53 -14.97 -11.58
C MET A 416 10.31 -14.19 -10.27
N ALA A 417 10.28 -12.86 -10.30
CA ALA A 417 10.16 -12.01 -9.10
C ALA A 417 8.82 -12.16 -8.34
N LEU A 418 7.69 -12.38 -9.03
CA LEU A 418 6.39 -12.64 -8.37
C LEU A 418 6.27 -14.06 -7.79
N ARG A 419 7.12 -14.99 -8.21
CA ARG A 419 7.29 -16.30 -7.58
C ARG A 419 8.22 -16.22 -6.35
N ASN A 420 8.78 -15.04 -6.07
CA ASN A 420 9.95 -14.86 -5.21
C ASN A 420 9.59 -14.36 -3.81
N GLN A 421 8.72 -13.36 -3.59
CA GLN A 421 8.50 -12.82 -2.22
C GLN A 421 8.01 -13.85 -1.17
N ALA A 422 7.03 -14.71 -1.50
CA ALA A 422 6.59 -15.77 -0.58
C ALA A 422 7.68 -16.83 -0.32
N THR A 423 8.52 -17.09 -1.33
CA THR A 423 9.68 -17.97 -1.21
C THR A 423 10.81 -17.30 -0.43
N LEU A 424 11.02 -15.99 -0.59
CA LEU A 424 11.99 -15.17 0.13
C LEU A 424 11.61 -15.04 1.61
N ASP A 425 10.33 -14.79 1.91
CA ASP A 425 9.83 -14.79 3.29
C ASP A 425 10.04 -16.15 3.94
N GLN A 426 9.72 -17.26 3.26
CA GLN A 426 9.97 -18.60 3.80
C GLN A 426 11.47 -18.88 4.02
N ILE A 427 12.33 -18.48 3.07
CA ILE A 427 13.78 -18.61 3.21
C ILE A 427 14.26 -17.81 4.43
N ALA A 428 13.86 -16.53 4.52
CA ALA A 428 14.21 -15.63 5.60
C ALA A 428 13.73 -16.13 6.97
N LYS A 429 12.45 -16.52 7.06
CA LYS A 429 11.83 -17.01 8.27
C LYS A 429 12.50 -18.28 8.79
N ASN A 430 12.88 -19.18 7.91
CA ASN A 430 13.50 -20.46 8.29
C ASN A 430 14.94 -20.32 8.79
N ASN A 431 15.61 -19.19 8.52
CA ASN A 431 16.96 -18.90 9.00
C ASN A 431 17.02 -17.77 10.05
N THR A 432 15.91 -17.05 10.31
CA THR A 432 15.84 -15.95 11.28
C THR A 432 15.37 -16.45 12.65
N VAL A 433 16.12 -16.12 13.69
CA VAL A 433 15.84 -16.52 15.07
C VAL A 433 15.50 -15.33 15.97
N SER A 434 14.74 -15.58 17.02
CA SER A 434 14.50 -14.62 18.10
C SER A 434 15.52 -14.84 19.23
N ILE A 435 16.10 -13.76 19.73
CA ILE A 435 17.09 -13.78 20.81
C ILE A 435 16.41 -13.25 22.06
N LYS A 436 16.23 -14.16 23.03
CA LYS A 436 15.54 -13.88 24.29
C LYS A 436 16.54 -13.77 25.42
N GLY A 437 16.66 -12.57 25.99
CA GLY A 437 17.47 -12.26 27.16
C GLY A 437 16.85 -11.11 27.94
N LYS A 438 17.68 -10.25 28.55
CA LYS A 438 17.21 -9.00 29.17
C LYS A 438 16.68 -8.01 28.13
N ASN A 439 17.35 -7.96 26.99
CA ASN A 439 16.89 -7.28 25.79
C ASN A 439 16.40 -8.34 24.80
N GLN A 440 15.41 -8.01 23.99
CA GLN A 440 14.99 -8.84 22.89
C GLN A 440 15.62 -8.35 21.58
N GLY A 441 16.03 -9.30 20.75
CA GLY A 441 16.53 -9.01 19.42
C GLY A 441 16.26 -10.17 18.47
N SER A 442 16.80 -10.03 17.27
CA SER A 442 16.74 -11.02 16.21
C SER A 442 18.15 -11.43 15.80
N GLY A 443 18.26 -12.54 15.09
CA GLY A 443 19.52 -13.01 14.53
C GLY A 443 19.29 -13.88 13.30
N VAL A 444 20.37 -14.20 12.58
CA VAL A 444 20.32 -15.10 11.42
C VAL A 444 21.29 -16.26 11.58
N ILE A 445 20.81 -17.48 11.37
CA ILE A 445 21.64 -18.69 11.33
C ILE A 445 22.43 -18.67 10.03
N PHE A 446 23.76 -18.61 10.14
CA PHE A 446 24.64 -18.44 8.98
C PHE A 446 25.71 -19.52 8.84
N ALA A 447 25.87 -20.39 9.85
CA ALA A 447 26.74 -21.55 9.75
C ALA A 447 26.34 -22.67 10.72
N LYS A 448 26.83 -23.89 10.42
CA LYS A 448 26.71 -25.08 11.28
C LYS A 448 28.01 -25.88 11.22
N LYS A 449 28.52 -26.29 12.39
CA LYS A 449 29.62 -27.25 12.54
C LYS A 449 29.20 -28.33 13.53
N ASP A 450 29.19 -29.58 13.09
CA ASP A 450 28.60 -30.70 13.84
C ASP A 450 27.17 -30.35 14.27
N ASN A 451 26.86 -30.39 15.57
CA ASN A 451 25.56 -29.98 16.13
C ASN A 451 25.54 -28.53 16.63
N ASN A 452 26.58 -27.75 16.35
CA ASN A 452 26.67 -26.34 16.75
C ASN A 452 26.24 -25.43 15.60
N TYR A 453 25.24 -24.60 15.87
CA TYR A 453 24.79 -23.54 14.97
C TYR A 453 25.35 -22.19 15.39
N TYR A 454 25.65 -21.36 14.40
CA TYR A 454 26.17 -20.01 14.59
C TYR A 454 25.16 -18.98 14.08
N VAL A 455 24.94 -17.95 14.89
CA VAL A 455 23.95 -16.88 14.63
C VAL A 455 24.65 -15.53 14.60
N LEU A 456 24.46 -14.75 13.53
CA LEU A 456 24.85 -13.34 13.47
C LEU A 456 23.74 -12.48 14.09
N THR A 457 24.13 -11.51 14.90
CA THR A 457 23.22 -10.49 15.46
C THR A 457 23.99 -9.20 15.77
N ALA A 458 23.27 -8.12 16.04
CA ALA A 458 23.85 -6.87 16.47
C ALA A 458 24.36 -6.99 17.92
N LYS A 459 25.54 -6.44 18.21
CA LYS A 459 26.14 -6.51 19.55
C LYS A 459 25.28 -5.78 20.60
N SER A 460 24.53 -4.76 20.20
CA SER A 460 23.51 -4.09 21.03
C SER A 460 22.39 -5.00 21.56
N VAL A 461 22.16 -6.18 20.94
CA VAL A 461 21.19 -7.17 21.43
C VAL A 461 21.70 -7.93 22.65
N VAL A 462 23.02 -8.08 22.80
CA VAL A 462 23.62 -8.96 23.81
C VAL A 462 24.60 -8.25 24.74
N ASN A 463 24.53 -8.64 26.00
CA ASN A 463 25.43 -8.29 27.09
C ASN A 463 26.21 -9.52 27.58
N PRO A 464 27.55 -9.50 27.64
CA PRO A 464 28.34 -10.66 28.09
C PRO A 464 27.98 -11.24 29.48
N LYS A 465 27.24 -10.49 30.30
CA LYS A 465 26.84 -10.90 31.65
C LYS A 465 25.48 -11.59 31.73
N ASP A 466 24.63 -11.50 30.71
CA ASP A 466 23.29 -12.11 30.76
C ASP A 466 23.29 -13.50 30.11
N GLN A 467 22.25 -14.29 30.44
CA GLN A 467 21.98 -15.55 29.76
C GLN A 467 21.00 -15.32 28.61
N TYR A 468 21.27 -15.96 27.47
CA TYR A 468 20.46 -15.84 26.27
C TYR A 468 19.91 -17.19 25.86
N LYS A 469 18.73 -17.14 25.26
CA LYS A 469 18.18 -18.26 24.51
C LYS A 469 17.96 -17.83 23.06
N ILE A 470 18.32 -18.73 22.15
CA ILE A 470 17.87 -18.68 20.76
C ILE A 470 16.53 -19.39 20.69
N VAL A 471 15.53 -18.71 20.12
CA VAL A 471 14.23 -19.28 19.81
C VAL A 471 14.14 -19.45 18.30
N THR A 472 14.06 -20.69 17.84
CA THR A 472 14.04 -21.06 16.42
C THR A 472 12.63 -20.96 15.82
N VAL A 473 12.51 -21.14 14.50
CA VAL A 473 11.26 -20.96 13.74
C VAL A 473 10.11 -21.89 14.19
N ASP A 474 10.48 -23.07 14.69
CA ASP A 474 9.63 -24.10 15.31
C ASP A 474 9.28 -23.80 16.77
N ARG A 475 9.79 -22.69 17.33
CA ARG A 475 9.64 -22.21 18.71
C ARG A 475 10.40 -23.02 19.76
N GLU A 476 11.35 -23.84 19.36
CA GLU A 476 12.27 -24.48 20.30
C GLU A 476 13.24 -23.46 20.90
N GLU A 477 13.53 -23.58 22.20
CA GLU A 477 14.44 -22.68 22.91
C GLU A 477 15.77 -23.37 23.24
N TYR A 478 16.88 -22.80 22.77
CA TYR A 478 18.23 -23.32 23.03
C TYR A 478 19.06 -22.31 23.84
N PRO A 479 19.75 -22.74 24.92
CA PRO A 479 20.75 -21.91 25.57
C PRO A 479 21.83 -21.49 24.58
N ALA A 480 22.21 -20.22 24.62
CA ALA A 480 23.18 -19.66 23.70
C ALA A 480 24.31 -18.92 24.42
N LYS A 481 25.49 -18.95 23.82
CA LYS A 481 26.69 -18.27 24.31
C LYS A 481 27.30 -17.38 23.22
N ILE A 482 27.96 -16.32 23.63
CA ILE A 482 28.78 -15.51 22.73
C ILE A 482 29.98 -16.36 22.30
N ASN A 483 30.10 -16.61 21.00
CA ASN A 483 31.24 -17.32 20.43
C ASN A 483 32.37 -16.35 20.06
N LYS A 484 32.05 -15.27 19.33
CA LYS A 484 33.04 -14.30 18.88
C LYS A 484 32.46 -12.88 18.82
N ASN A 485 33.18 -11.92 19.37
CA ASN A 485 32.92 -10.49 19.17
C ASN A 485 33.72 -10.01 17.96
N LEU A 486 33.08 -9.31 17.02
CA LEU A 486 33.77 -8.73 15.88
C LEU A 486 34.17 -7.30 16.25
N SER A 487 35.42 -7.12 16.69
CA SER A 487 35.96 -5.84 17.16
C SER A 487 35.71 -4.71 16.14
N ASP A 488 35.41 -3.50 16.62
CA ASP A 488 35.19 -2.26 15.84
C ASP A 488 33.87 -2.12 15.06
N ILE A 489 33.03 -3.16 15.04
CA ILE A 489 31.67 -3.11 14.46
C ILE A 489 30.64 -3.62 15.49
N ASP A 490 29.39 -3.17 15.40
CA ASP A 490 28.32 -3.58 16.32
C ASP A 490 27.75 -4.97 15.97
N LEU A 491 28.63 -5.98 15.89
CA LEU A 491 28.27 -7.32 15.50
C LEU A 491 28.91 -8.40 16.36
N VAL A 492 28.18 -9.48 16.57
CA VAL A 492 28.58 -10.61 17.41
C VAL A 492 28.05 -11.92 16.81
N ILE A 493 28.82 -12.99 17.04
CA ILE A 493 28.45 -14.35 16.69
C ILE A 493 28.03 -15.08 17.96
N LEU A 494 26.80 -15.58 17.99
CA LEU A 494 26.30 -16.48 19.01
C LEU A 494 26.41 -17.93 18.56
N GLN A 495 26.45 -18.85 19.51
CA GLN A 495 26.43 -20.29 19.27
C GLN A 495 25.36 -20.96 20.13
N PHE A 496 24.60 -21.87 19.53
CA PHE A 496 23.71 -22.82 20.22
C PHE A 496 23.90 -24.23 19.66
N THR A 497 23.51 -25.25 20.42
CA THR A 497 23.66 -26.66 20.02
C THR A 497 22.28 -27.30 19.82
N SER A 498 22.06 -27.94 18.68
CA SER A 498 20.82 -28.67 18.38
C SER A 498 21.09 -29.86 17.46
N ASN A 499 20.30 -30.93 17.62
CA ASN A 499 20.28 -32.08 16.73
C ASN A 499 19.30 -31.90 15.57
N GLU A 500 18.44 -30.87 15.63
CA GLU A 500 17.51 -30.51 14.55
C GLU A 500 18.25 -29.89 13.36
N ASN A 501 17.61 -29.90 12.20
CA ASN A 501 18.14 -29.34 10.96
C ASN A 501 17.52 -27.97 10.64
N TYR A 502 18.25 -26.90 10.92
CA TYR A 502 17.85 -25.53 10.61
C TYR A 502 18.47 -25.04 9.31
N THR A 503 17.75 -24.14 8.63
CA THR A 503 18.20 -23.56 7.35
C THR A 503 19.34 -22.58 7.62
N ILE A 504 20.42 -22.72 6.87
CA ILE A 504 21.57 -21.82 6.92
C ILE A 504 21.38 -20.74 5.85
N ALA A 505 21.49 -19.48 6.25
CA ALA A 505 21.36 -18.34 5.36
C ALA A 505 22.51 -18.27 4.35
N ARG A 506 22.20 -17.88 3.13
CA ARG A 506 23.19 -17.61 2.07
C ARG A 506 23.70 -16.19 2.25
N LEU A 507 25.02 -16.00 2.37
CA LEU A 507 25.61 -14.66 2.51
C LEU A 507 26.08 -14.15 1.15
N ALA A 508 25.70 -12.92 0.80
CA ALA A 508 26.19 -12.22 -0.39
C ALA A 508 27.36 -11.30 -0.03
N ASN A 509 28.26 -11.08 -1.00
CA ASN A 509 29.15 -9.93 -0.90
C ASN A 509 28.31 -8.67 -1.15
N SER A 510 28.17 -7.81 -0.13
CA SER A 510 27.35 -6.61 -0.20
C SER A 510 27.91 -5.53 -1.14
N ASP A 511 28.96 -5.79 -1.91
CA ASP A 511 29.44 -4.91 -2.99
C ASP A 511 28.45 -4.81 -4.17
N THR A 512 27.46 -5.69 -4.23
CA THR A 512 26.34 -5.63 -5.20
C THR A 512 25.22 -4.69 -4.77
N ALA A 513 25.18 -4.29 -3.49
CA ALA A 513 24.17 -3.38 -2.98
C ALA A 513 24.33 -1.99 -3.60
N ARG A 514 23.25 -1.44 -4.15
CA ARG A 514 23.20 -0.09 -4.72
C ARG A 514 22.04 0.69 -4.11
N GLU A 515 22.18 2.00 -4.04
CA GLU A 515 21.03 2.88 -3.80
C GLU A 515 19.93 2.57 -4.81
N GLY A 516 18.67 2.51 -4.38
CA GLY A 516 17.56 2.05 -5.21
C GLY A 516 17.28 0.55 -5.16
N THR A 517 18.10 -0.25 -4.48
CA THR A 517 17.92 -1.71 -4.43
C THR A 517 16.92 -2.09 -3.34
N ALA A 518 15.90 -2.85 -3.71
CA ALA A 518 14.95 -3.43 -2.75
C ALA A 518 15.65 -4.38 -1.77
N VAL A 519 15.29 -4.26 -0.49
CA VAL A 519 15.78 -5.06 0.62
C VAL A 519 14.62 -5.52 1.49
N PHE A 520 14.76 -6.73 2.03
CA PHE A 520 13.75 -7.32 2.89
C PHE A 520 14.34 -7.53 4.28
N LEU A 521 13.79 -6.83 5.26
CA LEU A 521 14.12 -6.97 6.67
C LEU A 521 13.28 -8.09 7.28
N SER A 522 13.96 -9.13 7.76
CA SER A 522 13.34 -10.21 8.53
C SER A 522 13.71 -10.09 10.00
N GLY A 523 12.74 -10.26 10.90
CA GLY A 523 13.00 -10.14 12.33
C GLY A 523 11.78 -10.42 13.20
N TRP A 524 11.99 -10.53 14.50
CA TRP A 524 10.99 -10.81 15.51
C TRP A 524 10.74 -9.57 16.37
N SER A 525 9.48 -9.23 16.65
CA SER A 525 9.12 -8.09 17.51
C SER A 525 8.17 -8.49 18.64
N GLN A 526 8.17 -7.74 19.73
CA GLN A 526 7.16 -7.85 20.79
C GLN A 526 6.19 -6.66 20.76
N ILE A 527 5.00 -6.88 21.31
CA ILE A 527 4.07 -5.78 21.62
C ILE A 527 4.46 -5.23 23.00
N ASP A 528 4.73 -3.93 23.06
CA ASP A 528 5.12 -3.21 24.29
C ASP A 528 4.27 -3.62 25.50
N GLY A 529 4.95 -3.98 26.60
CA GLY A 529 4.31 -4.29 27.87
C GLY A 529 3.63 -5.66 27.97
N SER A 530 3.81 -6.56 27.01
CA SER A 530 3.20 -7.90 27.04
C SER A 530 4.23 -9.03 27.23
N GLU A 531 3.95 -9.98 28.14
CA GLU A 531 4.69 -11.26 28.27
C GLU A 531 4.47 -12.23 27.08
N LYS A 532 3.85 -11.75 25.99
CA LYS A 532 3.44 -12.56 24.84
C LYS A 532 4.62 -12.94 23.94
N PRO A 533 4.50 -14.04 23.16
CA PRO A 533 5.56 -14.48 22.25
C PRO A 533 5.85 -13.43 21.18
N SER A 534 7.11 -13.31 20.79
CA SER A 534 7.52 -12.45 19.68
C SER A 534 6.84 -12.87 18.37
N TYR A 535 6.40 -11.90 17.60
CA TYR A 535 5.81 -12.08 16.27
C TYR A 535 6.86 -11.87 15.20
N TYR A 536 6.89 -12.76 14.23
CA TYR A 536 7.77 -12.66 13.07
C TYR A 536 7.26 -11.60 12.10
N HIS A 537 8.16 -10.80 11.57
CA HIS A 537 7.92 -9.77 10.57
C HIS A 537 8.87 -9.94 9.39
N PHE A 538 8.34 -9.72 8.20
CA PHE A 538 9.07 -9.60 6.96
C PHE A 538 8.62 -8.29 6.30
N ILE A 539 9.53 -7.32 6.24
CA ILE A 539 9.23 -5.93 5.88
C ILE A 539 10.11 -5.53 4.71
N GLU A 540 9.48 -5.03 3.65
CA GLU A 540 10.18 -4.50 2.48
C GLU A 540 10.65 -3.06 2.73
N GLY A 541 11.78 -2.74 2.10
CA GLY A 541 12.41 -1.43 2.11
C GLY A 541 13.35 -1.27 0.92
N GLU A 542 14.02 -0.14 0.83
CA GLU A 542 14.94 0.23 -0.23
C GLU A 542 16.22 0.81 0.35
N ILE A 543 17.37 0.46 -0.23
CA ILE A 543 18.64 1.09 0.14
C ILE A 543 18.61 2.55 -0.31
N VAL A 544 18.68 3.45 0.66
CA VAL A 544 18.67 4.90 0.47
C VAL A 544 20.08 5.44 0.33
N SER A 545 21.04 4.95 1.13
CA SER A 545 22.42 5.41 1.04
C SER A 545 23.45 4.39 1.53
N LEU A 546 24.64 4.43 0.92
CA LEU A 546 25.77 3.56 1.26
C LEU A 546 27.04 4.38 1.58
N PRO A 547 27.08 5.11 2.72
CA PRO A 547 28.23 5.93 3.08
C PRO A 547 29.50 5.09 3.23
N ARG A 548 30.66 5.66 2.90
CA ARG A 548 31.95 4.93 2.93
C ARG A 548 32.34 4.45 4.32
N ALA A 549 32.08 5.26 5.34
CA ALA A 549 32.41 4.93 6.73
C ALA A 549 31.43 5.62 7.68
N LEU A 550 30.92 4.86 8.64
CA LEU A 550 30.15 5.33 9.77
C LEU A 550 30.59 4.56 11.01
N ARG A 551 30.38 5.14 12.19
CA ARG A 551 30.70 4.47 13.46
C ARG A 551 29.98 3.12 13.54
N ASN A 552 30.63 2.13 14.14
CA ASN A 552 30.10 0.79 14.36
C ASN A 552 29.77 -0.02 13.09
N GLY A 553 30.17 0.44 11.90
CA GLY A 553 29.96 -0.27 10.64
C GLY A 553 28.58 -0.05 10.00
N TYR A 554 27.81 0.93 10.47
CA TYR A 554 26.44 1.22 10.05
C TYR A 554 26.31 1.88 8.67
N THR A 555 27.01 1.34 7.67
CA THR A 555 27.16 1.93 6.34
C THR A 555 26.06 1.52 5.35
N LEU A 556 25.00 0.86 5.80
CA LEU A 556 23.83 0.52 4.98
C LEU A 556 22.62 1.29 5.52
N ILE A 557 22.20 2.33 4.81
CA ILE A 557 21.04 3.17 5.16
C ILE A 557 19.87 2.81 4.25
N TYR A 558 18.70 2.54 4.82
CA TYR A 558 17.54 2.06 4.09
C TYR A 558 16.24 2.50 4.77
N ASP A 559 15.18 2.71 3.99
CA ASP A 559 13.86 2.95 4.53
C ASP A 559 13.18 1.61 4.86
N SER A 560 12.46 1.56 5.99
CA SER A 560 11.68 0.38 6.39
C SER A 560 10.95 0.67 7.69
N ASN A 561 9.73 0.14 7.83
CA ASN A 561 8.94 0.27 9.05
C ASN A 561 9.37 -0.73 10.15
N SER A 562 10.65 -0.70 10.54
CA SER A 562 11.22 -1.61 11.55
C SER A 562 10.52 -1.47 12.91
N ARG A 563 10.38 -2.58 13.63
CA ARG A 563 9.81 -2.64 14.98
C ARG A 563 10.89 -2.94 16.02
N GLU A 564 10.61 -2.62 17.27
CA GLU A 564 11.49 -3.00 18.38
C GLU A 564 11.64 -4.52 18.47
N GLY A 565 12.83 -5.01 18.80
CA GLY A 565 13.17 -6.44 18.77
C GLY A 565 13.67 -6.96 17.42
N MET A 566 13.43 -6.25 16.31
CA MET A 566 13.95 -6.66 15.00
C MET A 566 15.46 -6.41 14.85
N ILE A 567 16.05 -5.64 15.76
CA ILE A 567 17.49 -5.37 15.79
C ILE A 567 18.27 -6.69 15.83
N GLY A 568 19.25 -6.81 14.94
CA GLY A 568 20.04 -8.01 14.71
C GLY A 568 19.49 -8.95 13.63
N GLY A 569 18.29 -8.68 13.10
CA GLY A 569 17.69 -9.47 12.01
C GLY A 569 18.38 -9.27 10.65
N PRO A 570 18.29 -10.24 9.73
CA PRO A 570 18.94 -10.13 8.42
C PRO A 570 18.20 -9.17 7.47
N LEU A 571 18.99 -8.46 6.67
CA LEU A 571 18.57 -7.76 5.46
C LEU A 571 18.91 -8.63 4.27
N ILE A 572 17.89 -8.95 3.47
CA ILE A 572 17.96 -9.95 2.41
C ILE A 572 17.64 -9.28 1.07
N ASP A 573 18.36 -9.65 0.02
CA ASP A 573 18.08 -9.18 -1.33
C ASP A 573 16.98 -9.99 -2.04
N ALA A 574 16.66 -9.62 -3.28
CA ALA A 574 15.69 -10.34 -4.10
C ALA A 574 16.13 -11.77 -4.50
N HIS A 575 17.37 -12.19 -4.23
CA HIS A 575 17.87 -13.55 -4.48
C HIS A 575 17.83 -14.44 -3.22
N GLY A 576 17.38 -13.90 -2.08
CA GLY A 576 17.35 -14.61 -0.81
C GLY A 576 18.71 -14.67 -0.13
N CYS A 577 19.65 -13.81 -0.55
CA CYS A 577 20.97 -13.71 0.05
C CYS A 577 20.97 -12.58 1.09
N VAL A 578 21.57 -12.83 2.26
CA VAL A 578 21.76 -11.81 3.29
C VAL A 578 22.83 -10.84 2.82
N ILE A 579 22.50 -9.56 2.77
CA ILE A 579 23.39 -8.46 2.37
C ILE A 579 23.73 -7.53 3.54
N GLY A 580 23.03 -7.63 4.66
CA GLY A 580 23.25 -6.81 5.85
C GLY A 580 22.58 -7.36 7.11
N ILE A 581 22.93 -6.80 8.27
CA ILE A 581 22.21 -7.00 9.54
C ILE A 581 21.59 -5.67 9.96
N HIS A 582 20.31 -5.67 10.31
CA HIS A 582 19.65 -4.50 10.87
C HIS A 582 20.24 -4.14 12.23
N ALA A 583 20.67 -2.91 12.40
CA ALA A 583 21.29 -2.47 13.66
C ALA A 583 20.38 -1.56 14.48
N ARG A 584 19.84 -0.50 13.88
CA ARG A 584 18.95 0.43 14.59
C ARG A 584 18.13 1.31 13.66
N PRO A 585 16.97 1.80 14.12
CA PRO A 585 16.30 2.91 13.46
C PRO A 585 17.14 4.20 13.57
N GLU A 586 17.07 5.05 12.55
CA GLU A 586 17.54 6.42 12.66
C GLU A 586 16.47 7.27 13.36
N THR A 587 16.91 8.11 14.29
CA THR A 587 16.03 8.90 15.13
C THR A 587 16.41 10.36 15.11
N GLU A 588 15.39 11.21 15.08
CA GLU A 588 15.51 12.65 15.21
C GLU A 588 15.03 13.08 16.58
N ALA A 589 15.76 14.03 17.17
CA ALA A 589 15.39 14.64 18.42
C ALA A 589 14.26 15.66 18.17
N LEU A 590 13.02 15.25 18.45
CA LEU A 590 11.89 16.17 18.48
C LEU A 590 11.72 16.72 19.89
N ARG A 591 11.71 18.04 20.00
CA ARG A 591 11.40 18.72 21.25
C ARG A 591 9.90 18.79 21.40
N ASN A 592 9.37 18.11 22.42
CA ASN A 592 7.98 18.26 22.81
C ASN A 592 7.79 19.69 23.35
N LEU A 593 6.98 20.50 22.66
CA LEU A 593 6.76 21.91 22.98
C LEU A 593 5.94 22.10 24.27
N GLU A 594 5.18 21.08 24.69
CA GLU A 594 4.37 21.12 25.92
C GLU A 594 5.15 20.67 27.16
N SER A 595 6.02 19.64 27.03
CA SER A 595 6.75 19.08 28.17
C SER A 595 8.22 19.50 28.27
N ALA A 596 8.73 20.26 27.28
CA ALA A 596 10.15 20.57 27.09
C ALA A 596 11.07 19.35 27.01
N GLN A 597 10.51 18.13 26.92
CA GLN A 597 11.25 16.88 26.85
C GLN A 597 11.67 16.62 25.41
N ILE A 598 12.91 16.18 25.23
CA ILE A 598 13.42 15.74 23.92
C ILE A 598 13.05 14.27 23.76
N GLY A 599 12.13 13.97 22.84
CA GLY A 599 11.80 12.62 22.41
C GLY A 599 12.55 12.29 21.13
N LEU A 600 13.13 11.09 21.05
CA LEU A 600 13.68 10.58 19.80
C LEU A 600 12.55 9.94 18.99
N VAL A 601 12.27 10.47 17.80
CA VAL A 601 11.25 9.93 16.88
C VAL A 601 11.95 9.34 15.67
N LYS A 602 11.50 8.17 15.22
CA LYS A 602 12.04 7.55 14.01
C LYS A 602 11.73 8.44 12.81
N ASN A 603 12.73 8.75 11.99
CA ASN A 603 12.56 9.57 10.79
C ASN A 603 12.31 8.73 9.52
N GLY A 604 11.93 7.45 9.67
CA GLY A 604 11.63 6.53 8.57
C GLY A 604 12.85 5.76 8.04
N PHE A 605 14.07 6.17 8.37
CA PHE A 605 15.29 5.48 7.96
C PHE A 605 15.81 4.52 9.02
N ASN A 606 16.60 3.56 8.57
CA ASN A 606 17.26 2.56 9.39
C ASN A 606 18.73 2.44 8.99
N GLN A 607 19.53 2.01 9.95
CA GLN A 607 20.95 1.77 9.77
C GLN A 607 21.24 0.28 9.95
N GLY A 608 22.04 -0.28 9.05
CA GLY A 608 22.46 -1.67 9.02
C GLY A 608 23.95 -1.84 8.78
N ILE A 609 24.46 -3.02 9.12
CA ILE A 609 25.85 -3.42 8.93
C ILE A 609 25.92 -4.29 7.67
N PRO A 610 26.55 -3.83 6.57
CA PRO A 610 26.65 -4.61 5.34
C PRO A 610 27.55 -5.84 5.51
N MET A 611 27.24 -6.91 4.77
CA MET A 611 27.96 -8.20 4.86
C MET A 611 29.46 -8.09 4.55
N ARG A 612 29.91 -7.14 3.72
CA ARG A 612 31.33 -6.96 3.38
C ARG A 612 32.22 -6.85 4.63
N HIS A 613 31.78 -6.11 5.65
CA HIS A 613 32.54 -5.92 6.88
C HIS A 613 32.72 -7.23 7.65
N ILE A 614 31.76 -8.14 7.49
CA ILE A 614 31.76 -9.45 8.15
C ILE A 614 32.69 -10.39 7.39
N LEU A 615 32.53 -10.46 6.07
CA LEU A 615 33.37 -11.29 5.20
C LEU A 615 34.86 -10.92 5.33
N GLU A 616 35.18 -9.62 5.46
CA GLU A 616 36.55 -9.16 5.72
C GLU A 616 37.09 -9.65 7.08
N LYS A 617 36.26 -9.59 8.14
CA LYS A 617 36.66 -9.95 9.52
C LYS A 617 36.67 -11.45 9.79
N ILE A 618 35.98 -12.24 8.96
CA ILE A 618 35.82 -13.70 9.13
C ILE A 618 36.99 -14.51 8.53
N SER A 619 37.97 -13.86 7.88
CA SER A 619 39.16 -14.43 7.22
C SER A 619 40.18 -15.17 8.14
N GLU A 620 39.79 -15.68 9.32
CA GLU A 620 40.64 -16.51 10.18
C GLU A 620 40.58 -18.00 9.76
N PRO A 621 41.71 -18.74 9.75
CA PRO A 621 41.79 -20.14 9.30
C PRO A 621 40.87 -21.13 10.04
N GLU A 622 40.41 -20.79 11.26
CA GLU A 622 39.50 -21.63 12.05
C GLU A 622 38.03 -21.53 11.60
N LEU A 623 37.70 -20.49 10.83
CA LEU A 623 36.36 -20.10 10.44
C LEU A 623 36.15 -20.37 8.92
N GLU A 624 37.20 -20.28 8.11
CA GLU A 624 37.19 -20.49 6.65
C GLU A 624 36.77 -21.92 6.20
N ASN A 625 37.01 -22.94 7.03
CA ASN A 625 36.59 -24.32 6.73
C ASN A 625 35.11 -24.62 7.06
N ASP A 626 34.44 -23.79 7.88
CA ASP A 626 33.07 -24.03 8.36
C ASP A 626 32.04 -23.00 7.82
N LEU A 627 32.46 -21.87 7.27
CA LEU A 627 31.58 -20.70 7.04
C LEU A 627 30.86 -20.62 5.69
N GLY A 628 30.94 -21.65 4.87
CA GLY A 628 30.29 -21.64 3.58
C GLY A 628 30.97 -20.68 2.62
N ARG A 629 31.20 -21.14 1.40
CA ARG A 629 31.65 -20.27 0.32
C ARG A 629 30.62 -19.15 0.16
N VAL A 630 31.07 -17.91 -0.07
CA VAL A 630 30.23 -16.92 -0.77
C VAL A 630 29.60 -17.67 -1.93
N ASP A 631 28.29 -17.82 -1.90
CA ASP A 631 27.60 -18.63 -2.89
C ASP A 631 27.92 -18.04 -4.27
N LYS A 632 28.32 -18.88 -5.22
CA LYS A 632 28.67 -18.41 -6.57
C LYS A 632 27.48 -17.72 -7.24
N ASP A 633 26.28 -18.07 -6.81
CA ASP A 633 25.02 -17.50 -7.27
C ASP A 633 24.61 -16.23 -6.48
N CYS A 634 25.35 -15.84 -5.43
CA CYS A 634 25.17 -14.60 -4.65
C CYS A 634 26.35 -13.61 -4.87
N ARG A 635 26.94 -13.59 -6.08
CA ARG A 635 28.09 -12.74 -6.45
C ARG A 635 27.72 -11.41 -7.08
#